data_AF-A0A131Z3K0-F1
#
_entry.id   AF-A0A131Z3K0-F1
#
_cell.length_a   1.000
_cell.length_b   1.000
_cell.length_c   1.000
_cell.angle_alpha   90.00
_cell.angle_beta   90.00
_cell.angle_gamma   90.00
#
_symmetry.space_group_name_H-M   'P 1'
#
loop_
_entity.id
_entity.type
_entity.pdbx_description
1 polymer ?
#
loop_
_entity_poly.entity_id
_entity_poly.type
_entity_poly.pdbx_seq_one_letter_code
_entity_poly.pdbx_strand_id
1 'polypeptide(L)'
;MSKISTVALLLLVIVAVASAFGDMGQVPVGPVAKNIEDGGSCRFSMECRSQCCSKVFPRGDQAGSPRQCRRFAEIGEPCSDEQIKGGIYVNGCPCRVGYCGRDGHCKQE
;
A
#
# COMPACT_ATOMS: atom_id res chain seq x y z
N MET A 1 36.04 35.10 23.99
CA MET A 1 34.87 34.20 24.12
C MET A 1 35.33 32.92 24.79
N SER A 2 34.83 32.62 25.99
CA SER A 2 35.25 31.42 26.74
C SER A 2 34.82 30.16 25.99
N LYS A 3 35.69 29.14 25.90
CA LYS A 3 35.38 27.84 25.26
C LYS A 3 34.08 27.23 25.80
N ILE A 4 33.76 27.52 27.07
CA ILE A 4 32.54 27.10 27.77
C ILE A 4 31.29 27.70 27.12
N SER A 5 31.34 28.98 26.71
CA SER A 5 30.22 29.67 26.05
C SER A 5 29.94 29.09 24.66
N THR A 6 30.98 28.71 23.93
CA THR A 6 30.84 28.10 22.60
C THR A 6 30.22 26.71 22.67
N VAL A 7 30.64 25.90 23.65
CA VAL A 7 30.07 24.56 23.89
C VAL A 7 28.61 24.64 24.33
N ALA A 8 28.27 25.58 25.23
CA ALA A 8 26.91 25.78 25.67
C ALA A 8 25.98 26.21 24.53
N LEU A 9 26.45 27.11 23.65
CA LEU A 9 25.69 27.54 22.48
C LEU A 9 25.46 26.39 21.50
N LEU A 10 26.47 25.56 21.26
CA LEU A 10 26.37 24.40 20.37
C LEU A 10 25.36 23.37 20.90
N LEU A 11 25.39 23.08 22.20
CA LEU A 11 24.43 22.17 22.83
C LEU A 11 22.99 22.70 22.74
N LEU A 12 22.78 24.01 22.95
CA LEU A 12 21.47 24.63 22.78
C LEU A 12 20.95 24.49 21.35
N VAL A 13 21.80 24.69 20.34
CA VAL A 13 21.43 24.51 18.93
C VAL A 13 21.08 23.05 18.64
N ILE A 14 21.86 22.09 19.14
CA ILE A 14 21.58 20.65 18.94
C ILE A 14 20.24 20.27 19.58
N VAL A 15 19.96 20.72 20.80
CA VAL A 15 18.68 20.44 21.49
C VAL A 15 17.50 21.08 20.75
N ALA A 16 17.64 22.32 20.27
CA ALA A 16 16.60 23.00 19.50
C ALA A 16 16.29 22.29 18.18
N VAL A 17 17.32 21.92 17.41
CA VAL A 17 17.17 21.09 16.20
C VAL A 17 16.56 19.75 16.55
N ALA A 18 16.90 19.19 17.73
CA ALA A 18 16.39 17.90 18.15
C ALA A 18 14.90 17.87 18.43
N SER A 19 14.40 18.91 19.07
CA SER A 19 12.97 19.05 19.36
C SER A 19 12.10 19.26 18.11
N ALA A 20 12.67 19.75 17.01
CA ALA A 20 11.90 20.08 15.79
C ALA A 20 11.55 18.85 14.93
N PHE A 21 12.21 17.71 15.11
CA PHE A 21 11.93 16.49 14.33
C PHE A 21 10.99 15.49 15.03
N GLY A 22 10.52 15.82 16.23
CA GLY A 22 9.79 14.86 17.08
C GLY A 22 8.36 14.54 16.67
N ASP A 23 7.74 15.31 15.78
CA ASP A 23 6.28 15.25 15.57
C ASP A 23 5.82 14.65 14.24
N MET A 24 6.66 13.81 13.63
CA MET A 24 6.26 12.96 12.50
C MET A 24 5.75 11.61 13.01
N GLY A 25 4.71 11.65 13.85
CA GLY A 25 4.08 10.45 14.40
C GLY A 25 3.11 9.80 13.41
N GLN A 26 3.11 8.46 13.32
CA GLN A 26 2.00 7.74 12.70
C GLN A 26 0.74 7.93 13.55
N VAL A 27 -0.30 8.50 12.98
CA VAL A 27 -1.63 8.48 13.60
C VAL A 27 -2.34 7.17 13.27
N PRO A 28 -3.05 6.55 14.22
CA PRO A 28 -3.83 5.35 13.94
C PRO A 28 -4.90 5.68 12.90
N VAL A 29 -4.88 4.96 11.79
CA VAL A 29 -6.02 4.94 10.86
C VAL A 29 -7.21 4.34 11.60
N GLY A 30 -8.35 5.04 11.56
CA GLY A 30 -9.60 4.64 12.21
C GLY A 30 -10.10 3.25 11.77
N PRO A 31 -11.27 2.82 12.28
CA PRO A 31 -11.76 1.46 12.05
C PRO A 31 -11.82 1.15 10.55
N VAL A 32 -11.18 0.05 10.19
CA VAL A 32 -11.09 -0.44 8.83
C VAL A 32 -12.41 -1.12 8.48
N ALA A 33 -13.07 -0.67 7.42
CA ALA A 33 -14.28 -1.32 6.91
C ALA A 33 -13.98 -2.78 6.55
N LYS A 34 -14.92 -3.69 6.77
CA LYS A 34 -14.73 -5.12 6.51
C LYS A 34 -15.87 -5.68 5.69
N ASN A 35 -15.60 -6.79 5.00
CA ASN A 35 -16.56 -7.52 4.18
C ASN A 35 -17.19 -6.67 3.07
N ILE A 36 -16.41 -5.77 2.47
CA ILE A 36 -16.83 -5.03 1.28
C ILE A 36 -16.98 -6.02 0.12
N GLU A 37 -18.15 -6.01 -0.52
CA GLU A 37 -18.45 -6.87 -1.67
C GLU A 37 -17.67 -6.44 -2.93
N ASP A 38 -17.58 -7.34 -3.91
CA ASP A 38 -16.90 -7.07 -5.18
C ASP A 38 -17.49 -5.83 -5.89
N GLY A 39 -16.61 -5.02 -6.48
CA GLY A 39 -16.94 -3.71 -7.07
C GLY A 39 -16.93 -2.55 -6.06
N GLY A 40 -16.96 -2.83 -4.75
CA GLY A 40 -16.89 -1.82 -3.70
C GLY A 40 -15.53 -1.13 -3.61
N SER A 41 -15.52 0.13 -3.18
CA SER A 41 -14.27 0.90 -2.98
C SER A 41 -13.51 0.39 -1.77
N CYS A 42 -12.18 0.25 -1.90
CA CYS A 42 -11.32 -0.28 -0.85
C CYS A 42 -9.99 0.47 -0.74
N ARG A 43 -9.43 0.45 0.46
CA ARG A 43 -8.10 0.96 0.80
C ARG A 43 -7.10 -0.17 1.00
N PHE A 44 -7.54 -1.31 1.50
CA PHE A 44 -6.71 -2.47 1.80
C PHE A 44 -7.44 -3.75 1.40
N SER A 45 -6.70 -4.79 1.04
CA SER A 45 -7.28 -6.08 0.66
C SER A 45 -8.09 -6.73 1.78
N MET A 46 -7.70 -6.53 3.05
CA MET A 46 -8.44 -7.04 4.21
C MET A 46 -9.83 -6.41 4.41
N GLU A 47 -10.15 -5.33 3.70
CA GLU A 47 -11.49 -4.73 3.73
C GLU A 47 -12.47 -5.53 2.89
N CYS A 48 -11.99 -6.17 1.82
CA CYS A 48 -12.80 -6.89 0.87
C CYS A 48 -13.18 -8.27 1.41
N ARG A 49 -14.42 -8.69 1.18
CA ARG A 49 -14.88 -10.06 1.45
C ARG A 49 -14.04 -11.07 0.67
N SER A 50 -13.69 -10.72 -0.56
CA SER A 50 -12.80 -11.50 -1.42
C SER A 50 -11.33 -11.47 -1.00
N GLN A 51 -10.94 -10.64 -0.03
CA GLN A 51 -9.55 -10.38 0.33
C GLN A 51 -8.66 -9.86 -0.82
N CYS A 52 -9.24 -9.30 -1.89
CA CYS A 52 -8.47 -8.67 -2.95
C CYS A 52 -9.01 -7.27 -3.28
N CYS A 53 -8.22 -6.27 -2.90
CA CYS A 53 -8.37 -4.89 -3.34
C CYS A 53 -7.39 -4.65 -4.49
N SER A 54 -7.86 -4.21 -5.65
CA SER A 54 -7.02 -4.05 -6.84
C SER A 54 -7.13 -2.65 -7.44
N LYS A 55 -6.05 -2.22 -8.09
CA LYS A 55 -5.96 -0.98 -8.87
C LYS A 55 -5.45 -1.28 -10.26
N VAL A 56 -6.17 -0.84 -11.29
CA VAL A 56 -5.75 -1.00 -12.69
C VAL A 56 -5.03 0.27 -13.12
N PHE A 57 -3.86 0.14 -13.76
CA PHE A 57 -3.14 1.24 -14.36
C PHE A 57 -3.25 1.12 -15.89
N PRO A 58 -4.15 1.88 -16.53
CA PRO A 58 -4.19 1.96 -17.98
C PRO A 58 -2.84 2.43 -18.52
N ARG A 59 -2.44 1.95 -19.71
CA ARG A 59 -1.15 2.33 -20.30
C ARG A 59 -1.04 3.85 -20.41
N GLY A 60 0.03 4.40 -19.84
CA GLY A 60 0.34 5.83 -19.86
C GLY A 60 -0.27 6.66 -18.73
N ASP A 61 -1.13 6.07 -17.89
CA ASP A 61 -1.73 6.77 -16.76
C ASP A 61 -1.12 6.29 -15.42
N GLN A 62 -0.36 7.17 -14.79
CA GLN A 62 0.22 6.95 -13.46
C GLN A 62 -0.82 7.11 -12.34
N ALA A 63 -1.94 7.78 -12.60
CA ALA A 63 -3.00 7.98 -11.62
C ALA A 63 -3.76 6.68 -11.37
N GLY A 64 -3.95 5.85 -12.39
CA GLY A 64 -4.66 4.56 -12.34
C GLY A 64 -6.13 4.68 -11.93
N SER A 65 -6.85 3.58 -11.95
CA SER A 65 -8.26 3.51 -11.57
C SER A 65 -8.46 3.73 -10.07
N PRO A 66 -9.68 4.06 -9.62
CA PRO A 66 -10.09 3.84 -8.24
C PRO A 66 -9.81 2.39 -7.85
N ARG A 67 -9.45 2.18 -6.58
CA ARG A 67 -9.25 0.87 -6.00
C ARG A 67 -10.61 0.21 -5.76
N GLN A 68 -10.75 -1.05 -6.15
CA GLN A 68 -11.99 -1.79 -5.99
C GLN A 68 -11.73 -3.22 -5.51
N CYS A 69 -12.64 -3.72 -4.67
CA CYS A 69 -12.71 -5.12 -4.33
C CYS A 69 -13.02 -5.93 -5.58
N ARG A 70 -12.28 -7.01 -5.78
CA ARG A 70 -12.51 -7.93 -6.89
C ARG A 70 -12.32 -9.35 -6.39
N ARG A 71 -12.93 -10.30 -7.08
CA ARG A 71 -12.63 -11.72 -6.88
C ARG A 71 -11.21 -12.05 -7.35
N PHE A 72 -10.67 -13.12 -6.77
CA PHE A 72 -9.50 -13.79 -7.33
C PHE A 72 -9.77 -14.25 -8.77
N ALA A 73 -8.71 -14.29 -9.58
CA ALA A 73 -8.76 -14.74 -10.97
C ALA A 73 -8.89 -16.27 -11.02
N GLU A 74 -9.69 -16.77 -11.96
CA GLU A 74 -9.82 -18.21 -12.24
C GLU A 74 -8.79 -18.62 -13.32
N ILE A 75 -8.61 -19.92 -13.52
CA ILE A 75 -7.69 -20.46 -14.53
C ILE A 75 -7.99 -19.88 -15.92
N GLY A 76 -6.97 -19.39 -16.60
CA GLY A 76 -7.07 -18.74 -17.91
C GLY A 76 -7.48 -17.26 -17.86
N GLU A 77 -7.81 -16.71 -16.69
CA GLU A 77 -8.13 -15.28 -16.56
C GLU A 77 -6.89 -14.42 -16.29
N PRO A 78 -6.93 -13.12 -16.62
CA PRO A 78 -5.87 -12.19 -16.29
C PRO A 78 -5.63 -12.11 -14.79
N CYS A 79 -4.37 -12.18 -14.38
CA CYS A 79 -3.95 -12.13 -12.98
C CYS A 79 -2.73 -11.23 -12.81
N SER A 80 -2.44 -10.94 -11.54
CA SER A 80 -1.19 -10.30 -11.13
C SER A 80 -0.86 -10.66 -9.69
N ASP A 81 0.40 -10.98 -9.45
CA ASP A 81 0.95 -11.17 -8.11
C ASP A 81 1.63 -9.89 -7.58
N GLU A 82 1.67 -8.83 -8.40
CA GLU A 82 2.29 -7.56 -8.02
C GLU A 82 1.44 -6.81 -7.00
N GLN A 83 2.06 -6.40 -5.89
CA GLN A 83 1.42 -5.64 -4.83
C GLN A 83 2.12 -4.31 -4.57
N ILE A 84 1.31 -3.29 -4.24
CA ILE A 84 1.77 -2.05 -3.62
C ILE A 84 1.43 -2.05 -2.12
N LYS A 85 2.01 -1.07 -1.40
CA LYS A 85 1.83 -0.90 0.05
C LYS A 85 0.36 -1.02 0.47
N GLY A 86 0.09 -1.85 1.47
CA GLY A 86 -1.27 -2.11 1.98
C GLY A 86 -1.91 -3.38 1.42
N GLY A 87 -1.13 -4.23 0.72
CA GLY A 87 -1.59 -5.50 0.16
C GLY A 87 -2.52 -5.34 -1.04
N ILE A 88 -2.48 -4.19 -1.70
CA ILE A 88 -3.32 -3.89 -2.88
C ILE A 88 -2.64 -4.44 -4.11
N TYR A 89 -3.37 -5.16 -4.94
CA TYR A 89 -2.84 -5.74 -6.16
C TYR A 89 -2.90 -4.77 -7.34
N VAL A 90 -1.88 -4.85 -8.19
CA VAL A 90 -1.72 -4.03 -9.39
C VAL A 90 -2.22 -4.79 -10.60
N ASN A 91 -3.08 -4.17 -11.41
CA ASN A 91 -3.59 -4.69 -12.69
C ASN A 91 -4.41 -5.98 -12.66
N GLY A 92 -4.66 -6.57 -11.48
CA GLY A 92 -5.50 -7.76 -11.36
C GLY A 92 -5.44 -8.31 -9.94
N CYS A 93 -6.28 -9.30 -9.63
CA CYS A 93 -6.11 -10.12 -8.45
C CYS A 93 -5.25 -11.34 -8.80
N PRO A 94 -4.61 -11.97 -7.81
CA PRO A 94 -3.89 -13.21 -8.05
C PRO A 94 -4.89 -14.34 -8.33
N CYS A 95 -4.35 -15.50 -8.71
CA CYS A 95 -5.14 -16.67 -8.98
C CYS A 95 -5.80 -17.21 -7.71
N ARG A 96 -7.05 -17.66 -7.81
CA ARG A 96 -7.73 -18.36 -6.72
C ARG A 96 -7.00 -19.67 -6.39
N VAL A 97 -6.56 -20.36 -7.45
CA VAL A 97 -5.82 -21.63 -7.40
C VAL A 97 -4.73 -21.59 -8.47
N GLY A 98 -3.58 -22.18 -8.18
CA GLY A 98 -2.43 -22.19 -9.08
C GLY A 98 -1.59 -20.92 -8.98
N TYR A 99 -0.95 -20.54 -10.08
CA TYR A 99 0.00 -19.41 -10.11
C TYR A 99 -0.28 -18.46 -11.28
N CYS A 100 0.16 -17.21 -11.15
CA CYS A 100 0.08 -16.26 -12.24
C CYS A 100 1.23 -16.48 -13.23
N GLY A 101 0.90 -16.88 -14.46
CA GLY A 101 1.88 -17.12 -15.50
C GLY A 101 2.63 -15.86 -15.92
N ARG A 102 3.80 -16.02 -16.56
CA ARG A 102 4.57 -14.89 -17.14
C ARG A 102 3.81 -14.12 -18.23
N ASP A 103 2.79 -14.75 -18.80
CA ASP A 103 1.83 -14.16 -19.74
C ASP A 103 0.69 -13.40 -19.04
N GLY A 104 0.72 -13.29 -17.71
CA GLY A 104 -0.28 -12.57 -16.92
C GLY A 104 -1.62 -13.29 -16.82
N HIS A 105 -1.65 -14.62 -16.99
CA HIS A 105 -2.88 -15.42 -16.91
C HIS A 105 -2.70 -16.61 -15.95
N CYS A 106 -3.78 -16.99 -15.27
CA CYS A 106 -3.74 -18.07 -14.29
C CYS A 106 -3.52 -19.44 -14.90
N LYS A 107 -2.60 -20.21 -14.31
CA LYS A 107 -2.26 -21.57 -14.73
C LYS A 107 -2.37 -22.54 -13.57
N GLN A 108 -2.72 -23.79 -13.90
CA GLN A 108 -2.68 -24.89 -12.96
C GLN A 108 -1.24 -25.45 -12.92
N GLU A 109 -0.82 -25.92 -11.75
CA GLU A 109 0.49 -26.56 -11.55
C GLU A 109 0.63 -27.86 -12.35
#